data_AF-A0A356VUJ2-F1
#
_entry.id   AF-A0A356VUJ2-F1
#
_cell.length_a   1.000
_cell.length_b   1.000
_cell.length_c   1.000
_cell.angle_alpha   90.00
_cell.angle_beta   90.00
_cell.angle_gamma   90.00
#
_symmetry.space_group_name_H-M   'P 1'
#
loop_
_entity.id
_entity.type
_entity.pdbx_description
1 polymer ?
#
loop_
_entity_poly.entity_id
_entity_poly.type
_entity_poly.pdbx_seq_one_letter_code
_entity_poly.pdbx_strand_id
1 'polypeptide(L)'
;MLNLSLEEKVSQLLSKGGSISLKIDGFETRESQLEMALEISKAIKQKKSLVAEAGTGTGKTFAYLVPALLSGKKVIISTATKTLQEQLLTKDIPFLFDMCGVEGKARLLKGRENYLCPQRLEIAETAEQNTKSVWKKLALINEWKDKTKTGDKAELTTIDENDPIWARVSARLEFCQANGCNAESGCFYPKMKQKASEAQILVVNHHLFSADLSMSDKGFGEVLPEADIYIFDEAHQLPDIAAQFLGFSVSRSQLDELARDIRQAQKEDSPESVEINDQVKLFETHIQKFNILLGKWEKRWLWEAFSKETAAIKA
;
A
#
# COMPACT_ATOMS: atom_id res chain seq x y z
N MET A 1 11.12 -1.82 42.00
CA MET A 1 10.10 -1.27 41.07
C MET A 1 9.30 -2.45 40.56
N LEU A 2 7.99 -2.50 40.81
CA LEU A 2 7.12 -3.57 40.31
C LEU A 2 7.13 -3.54 38.78
N ASN A 3 7.51 -4.65 38.14
CA ASN A 3 7.39 -4.80 36.69
C ASN A 3 5.90 -4.94 36.36
N LEU A 4 5.26 -3.82 36.03
CA LEU A 4 3.88 -3.80 35.55
C LEU A 4 3.77 -4.61 34.25
N SER A 5 2.71 -5.41 34.16
CA SER A 5 2.30 -6.10 32.94
C SER A 5 1.92 -5.10 31.84
N LEU A 6 1.87 -5.56 30.59
CA LEU A 6 1.48 -4.70 29.46
C LEU A 6 0.07 -4.14 29.66
N GLU A 7 -0.85 -4.98 30.10
CA GLU A 7 -2.24 -4.62 30.40
C GLU A 7 -2.32 -3.53 31.49
N GLU A 8 -1.52 -3.64 32.56
CA GLU A 8 -1.46 -2.63 33.62
C GLU A 8 -0.88 -1.29 33.13
N LYS A 9 0.19 -1.32 32.32
CA LYS A 9 0.77 -0.11 31.73
C LYS A 9 -0.22 0.61 30.81
N VAL A 10 -0.94 -0.15 29.99
CA VAL A 10 -1.97 0.38 29.08
C VAL A 10 -3.13 0.98 29.88
N SER A 11 -3.59 0.30 30.91
CA SER A 11 -4.64 0.80 31.80
C SER A 11 -4.23 2.11 32.46
N GLN A 12 -3.01 2.21 33.00
CA GLN A 12 -2.51 3.45 33.63
C GLN A 12 -2.46 4.65 32.68
N LEU A 13 -2.21 4.44 31.39
CA LEU A 13 -2.15 5.53 30.41
C LEU A 13 -3.53 5.99 29.94
N LEU A 14 -4.45 5.05 29.69
CA LEU A 14 -5.74 5.32 29.06
C LEU A 14 -6.90 5.48 30.05
N SER A 15 -6.73 5.12 31.33
CA SER A 15 -7.75 5.30 32.37
C SER A 15 -7.99 6.76 32.73
N LYS A 16 -9.11 7.03 33.42
CA LYS A 16 -9.47 8.38 33.90
C LYS A 16 -8.41 8.88 34.87
N GLY A 17 -7.74 9.99 34.53
CA GLY A 17 -6.61 10.52 35.31
C GLY A 17 -5.24 9.93 34.95
N GLY A 18 -5.15 9.12 33.89
CA GLY A 18 -3.88 8.61 33.36
C GLY A 18 -3.03 9.69 32.67
N SER A 19 -1.76 9.38 32.40
CA SER A 19 -0.76 10.34 31.87
C SER A 19 -1.22 11.08 30.60
N ILE A 20 -2.03 10.42 29.76
CA ILE A 20 -2.59 11.01 28.53
C ILE A 20 -3.64 12.08 28.88
N SER A 21 -4.53 11.78 29.83
CA SER A 21 -5.57 12.72 30.26
C SER A 21 -5.03 13.99 30.94
N LEU A 22 -3.82 13.91 31.51
CA LEU A 22 -3.15 15.05 32.16
C LEU A 22 -2.42 15.96 31.17
N LYS A 23 -2.03 15.44 29.99
CA LYS A 23 -1.26 16.20 28.98
C LYS A 23 -2.11 16.66 27.80
N ILE A 24 -3.31 16.10 27.60
CA ILE A 24 -4.25 16.54 26.55
C ILE A 24 -5.41 17.27 27.20
N ASP A 25 -5.52 18.57 26.91
CA ASP A 25 -6.68 19.37 27.31
C ASP A 25 -7.95 18.84 26.60
N GLY A 26 -9.00 18.56 27.38
CA GLY A 26 -10.25 18.00 26.87
C GLY A 26 -10.21 16.51 26.48
N PHE A 27 -9.20 15.73 26.91
CA PHE A 27 -9.24 14.28 26.69
C PHE A 27 -10.30 13.60 27.56
N GLU A 28 -11.33 13.10 26.89
CA GLU A 28 -12.32 12.22 27.52
C GLU A 28 -11.92 10.76 27.34
N THR A 29 -11.81 10.07 28.47
CA THR A 29 -11.63 8.62 28.48
C THR A 29 -12.85 7.94 27.93
N ARG A 30 -12.65 7.11 26.90
CA ARG A 30 -13.70 6.30 26.29
C ARG A 30 -13.50 4.86 26.74
N GLU A 31 -14.50 4.28 27.38
CA GLU A 31 -14.44 2.90 27.88
C GLU A 31 -14.11 1.90 26.76
N SER A 32 -14.72 2.07 25.58
CA SER A 32 -14.45 1.25 24.40
C SER A 32 -13.00 1.34 23.90
N GLN A 33 -12.35 2.49 24.06
CA GLN A 33 -10.92 2.64 23.72
C GLN A 33 -10.05 1.80 24.66
N LEU A 34 -10.33 1.85 25.95
CA LEU A 34 -9.59 1.11 26.98
C LEU A 34 -9.83 -0.40 26.82
N GLU A 35 -11.07 -0.82 26.64
CA GLU A 35 -11.43 -2.22 26.40
C GLU A 35 -10.67 -2.79 25.19
N MET A 36 -10.73 -2.10 24.05
CA MET A 36 -10.00 -2.49 22.84
C MET A 36 -8.49 -2.57 23.09
N ALA A 37 -7.91 -1.59 23.78
CA ALA A 37 -6.47 -1.58 24.09
C ALA A 37 -6.05 -2.76 24.98
N LEU A 38 -6.89 -3.13 25.96
CA LEU A 38 -6.64 -4.28 26.83
C LEU A 38 -6.73 -5.61 26.08
N GLU A 39 -7.72 -5.77 25.19
CA GLU A 39 -7.82 -6.97 24.35
C GLU A 39 -6.65 -7.09 23.37
N ILE A 40 -6.21 -5.98 22.76
CA ILE A 40 -5.00 -5.94 21.93
C ILE A 40 -3.76 -6.32 22.75
N SER A 41 -3.64 -5.83 23.98
CA SER A 41 -2.53 -6.19 24.89
C SER A 41 -2.47 -7.69 25.15
N LYS A 42 -3.63 -8.31 25.43
CA LYS A 42 -3.75 -9.77 25.61
C LYS A 42 -3.36 -10.51 24.33
N ALA A 43 -3.83 -10.05 23.17
CA ALA A 43 -3.51 -10.65 21.87
C ALA A 43 -2.00 -10.61 21.57
N ILE A 44 -1.33 -9.48 21.83
CA ILE A 44 0.12 -9.32 21.67
C ILE A 44 0.90 -10.27 22.58
N LYS A 45 0.46 -10.43 23.83
CA LYS A 45 1.10 -11.31 24.82
C LYS A 45 0.90 -12.78 24.47
N GLN A 46 -0.31 -13.15 24.05
CA GLN A 46 -0.67 -14.53 23.68
C GLN A 46 -0.26 -14.90 22.26
N LYS A 47 0.24 -13.95 21.46
CA LYS A 47 0.56 -14.12 20.03
C LYS A 47 -0.64 -14.65 19.22
N LYS A 48 -1.81 -14.06 19.44
CA LYS A 48 -3.07 -14.44 18.75
C LYS A 48 -3.54 -13.33 17.83
N SER A 49 -4.27 -13.71 16.79
CA SER A 49 -5.01 -12.78 15.93
C SER A 49 -6.24 -12.27 16.67
N LEU A 50 -6.52 -10.97 16.52
CA LEU A 50 -7.71 -10.30 17.03
C LEU A 50 -8.36 -9.52 15.88
N VAL A 51 -9.67 -9.69 15.74
CA VAL A 51 -10.50 -8.84 14.87
C VAL A 51 -11.37 -8.00 15.80
N ALA A 52 -11.24 -6.68 15.71
CA ALA A 52 -11.97 -5.75 16.54
C ALA A 52 -12.71 -4.75 15.65
N GLU A 53 -14.02 -4.61 15.88
CA GLU A 53 -14.83 -3.57 15.26
C GLU A 53 -14.98 -2.42 16.25
N ALA A 54 -14.66 -1.21 15.80
CA ALA A 54 -14.83 -0.02 16.61
C ALA A 54 -15.35 1.13 15.75
N GLY A 55 -16.39 1.81 16.24
CA GLY A 55 -17.04 2.91 15.54
C GLY A 55 -16.10 4.10 15.30
N THR A 56 -16.49 5.03 14.43
CA THR A 56 -15.76 6.29 14.22
C THR A 56 -15.71 7.11 15.51
N GLY A 57 -14.57 7.76 15.77
CA GLY A 57 -14.42 8.62 16.97
C GLY A 57 -14.19 7.87 18.29
N THR A 58 -14.14 6.53 18.28
CA THR A 58 -13.84 5.70 19.48
C THR A 58 -12.38 5.77 19.91
N GLY A 59 -11.50 6.40 19.13
CA GLY A 59 -10.07 6.50 19.47
C GLY A 59 -9.26 5.23 19.11
N LYS A 60 -9.69 4.49 18.07
CA LYS A 60 -9.04 3.29 17.52
C LYS A 60 -7.52 3.39 17.43
N THR A 61 -7.03 4.50 16.86
CA THR A 61 -5.61 4.76 16.66
C THR A 61 -4.81 4.62 17.95
N PHE A 62 -5.27 5.24 19.03
CA PHE A 62 -4.60 5.16 20.33
C PHE A 62 -4.79 3.78 20.97
N ALA A 63 -5.96 3.16 20.78
CA ALA A 63 -6.23 1.83 21.31
C ALA A 63 -5.26 0.77 20.79
N TYR A 64 -4.84 0.84 19.52
CA TYR A 64 -3.83 -0.07 18.98
C TYR A 64 -2.38 0.42 19.14
N LEU A 65 -2.12 1.74 19.08
CA LEU A 65 -0.75 2.26 19.16
C LEU A 65 -0.17 2.15 20.57
N VAL A 66 -0.95 2.44 21.62
CA VAL A 66 -0.45 2.41 23.01
C VAL A 66 0.10 1.02 23.39
N PRO A 67 -0.65 -0.08 23.26
CA PRO A 67 -0.11 -1.41 23.57
C PRO A 67 1.01 -1.83 22.61
N ALA A 68 0.96 -1.42 21.34
CA ALA A 68 2.01 -1.71 20.38
C ALA A 68 3.35 -1.06 20.77
N LEU A 69 3.34 0.22 21.14
CA LEU A 69 4.51 0.97 21.59
C LEU A 69 5.07 0.43 22.91
N LEU A 70 4.20 0.21 23.90
CA LEU A 70 4.59 -0.30 25.22
C LEU A 70 5.11 -1.74 25.18
N SER A 71 4.81 -2.50 24.12
CA SER A 71 5.33 -3.86 23.94
C SER A 71 6.83 -3.88 23.66
N GLY A 72 7.41 -2.78 23.16
CA GLY A 72 8.82 -2.71 22.76
C GLY A 72 9.18 -3.56 21.52
N LYS A 73 8.19 -4.15 20.85
CA LYS A 73 8.37 -5.05 19.70
C LYS A 73 8.44 -4.27 18.38
N LYS A 74 8.87 -4.95 17.30
CA LYS A 74 8.75 -4.41 15.93
C LYS A 74 7.31 -4.55 15.44
N VAL A 75 6.76 -3.48 14.89
CA VAL A 75 5.35 -3.39 14.50
C VAL A 75 5.25 -2.87 13.07
N ILE A 76 4.46 -3.55 12.25
CA ILE A 76 3.99 -3.04 10.96
C ILE A 76 2.53 -2.63 11.09
N ILE A 77 2.24 -1.39 10.69
CA ILE A 77 0.90 -0.84 10.63
C ILE A 77 0.56 -0.61 9.16
N SER A 78 -0.40 -1.38 8.66
CA SER A 78 -0.93 -1.23 7.31
C SER A 78 -2.24 -0.46 7.37
N THR A 79 -2.39 0.59 6.55
CA THR A 79 -3.58 1.44 6.50
C THR A 79 -4.01 1.73 5.06
N ALA A 80 -5.29 2.06 4.88
CA ALA A 80 -5.89 2.30 3.58
C ALA A 80 -5.38 3.57 2.87
N THR A 81 -5.30 4.72 3.57
CA THR A 81 -5.17 6.02 2.91
C THR A 81 -3.85 6.73 3.22
N LYS A 82 -3.34 7.51 2.25
CA LYS A 82 -2.13 8.33 2.41
C LYS A 82 -2.25 9.33 3.57
N THR A 83 -3.41 9.97 3.69
CA THR A 83 -3.68 10.96 4.76
C THR A 83 -3.56 10.33 6.15
N LEU A 84 -4.11 9.12 6.36
CA LEU A 84 -3.98 8.43 7.64
C LEU A 84 -2.52 8.05 7.93
N GLN A 85 -1.75 7.62 6.92
CA GLN A 85 -0.32 7.31 7.09
C GLN A 85 0.48 8.53 7.56
N GLU A 86 0.23 9.68 6.95
CA GLU A 86 0.90 10.93 7.30
C GLU A 86 0.48 11.41 8.69
N GLN A 87 -0.80 11.30 9.03
CA GLN A 87 -1.30 11.62 10.38
C GLN A 87 -0.64 10.74 11.45
N LEU A 88 -0.57 9.42 11.21
CA LEU A 88 0.10 8.48 12.11
C LEU A 88 1.57 8.85 12.31
N LEU A 89 2.30 9.12 11.22
CA LEU A 89 3.74 9.36 11.28
C LEU A 89 4.11 10.71 11.88
N THR A 90 3.37 11.77 11.54
CA THR A 90 3.73 13.16 11.89
C THR A 90 3.14 13.62 13.22
N LYS A 91 2.01 13.03 13.64
CA LYS A 91 1.27 13.47 14.82
C LYS A 91 1.11 12.35 15.84
N ASP A 92 0.38 11.29 15.50
CA ASP A 92 -0.12 10.35 16.50
C ASP A 92 1.00 9.51 17.14
N ILE A 93 1.91 8.93 16.33
CA ILE A 93 3.00 8.10 16.84
C ILE A 93 4.04 8.93 17.62
N PRO A 94 4.57 10.07 17.12
CA PRO A 94 5.50 10.90 17.90
C PRO A 94 4.89 11.37 19.22
N PHE A 95 3.62 11.76 19.21
CA PHE A 95 2.88 12.14 20.41
C PHE A 95 2.83 10.98 21.42
N LEU A 96 2.49 9.77 20.97
CA LEU A 96 2.39 8.62 21.86
C LEU A 96 3.75 8.11 22.35
N PHE A 97 4.84 8.27 21.60
CA PHE A 97 6.19 8.04 22.11
C PHE A 97 6.47 8.90 23.36
N ASP A 98 6.18 10.21 23.29
CA ASP A 98 6.34 11.12 24.43
C ASP A 98 5.40 10.77 25.60
N MET A 99 4.14 10.42 25.32
CA MET A 99 3.18 10.05 26.38
C MET A 99 3.56 8.75 27.09
N CYS A 100 4.03 7.74 26.34
CA CYS A 100 4.40 6.45 26.90
C CYS A 100 5.77 6.47 27.59
N GLY A 101 6.58 7.52 27.39
CA GLY A 101 7.95 7.59 27.87
C GLY A 101 8.84 6.50 27.25
N VAL A 102 8.58 6.14 26.00
CA VAL A 102 9.33 5.11 25.26
C VAL A 102 10.11 5.76 24.13
N GLU A 103 11.32 5.26 23.88
CA GLU A 103 12.13 5.69 22.75
C GLU A 103 11.92 4.73 21.57
N GLY A 104 11.82 5.27 20.37
CA GLY A 104 11.69 4.46 19.18
C GLY A 104 11.70 5.27 17.89
N LYS A 105 11.78 4.55 16.76
CA LYS A 105 11.75 5.14 15.43
C LYS A 105 10.49 4.70 14.70
N ALA A 106 9.65 5.66 14.34
CA ALA A 106 8.59 5.46 13.36
C ALA A 106 9.08 5.82 11.96
N ARG A 107 8.72 5.03 10.94
CA ARG A 107 9.01 5.30 9.53
C ARG A 107 7.79 4.99 8.67
N LEU A 108 7.71 5.67 7.53
CA LEU A 108 6.74 5.39 6.48
C LEU A 108 7.49 4.84 5.27
N LEU A 109 7.00 3.72 4.74
CA LEU A 109 7.48 3.16 3.48
C LEU A 109 6.31 3.06 2.50
N LYS A 110 6.49 3.67 1.32
CA LYS A 110 5.53 3.64 0.22
C LYS A 110 6.05 2.72 -0.90
N GLY A 111 5.21 2.45 -1.90
CA GLY A 111 5.63 1.78 -3.12
C GLY A 111 6.72 2.57 -3.86
N ARG A 112 7.59 1.87 -4.60
CA ARG A 112 8.80 2.44 -5.25
C ARG A 112 8.47 3.60 -6.18
N GLU A 113 7.32 3.51 -6.85
CA GLU A 113 6.77 4.50 -7.75
C GLU A 113 6.43 5.85 -7.09
N ASN A 114 6.41 5.91 -5.76
CA ASN A 114 6.24 7.15 -5.01
C ASN A 114 7.56 7.89 -4.78
N TYR A 115 8.70 7.32 -5.17
CA TYR A 115 10.01 7.92 -4.99
C TYR A 115 10.62 8.35 -6.33
N LEU A 116 11.29 9.51 -6.31
CA LEU A 116 12.10 9.99 -7.44
C LEU A 116 13.25 9.01 -7.71
N CYS A 117 13.49 8.74 -8.99
CA CYS A 117 14.67 8.03 -9.46
C CYS A 117 15.62 9.02 -10.15
N PRO A 118 16.77 9.38 -9.54
CA PRO A 118 17.73 10.31 -10.12
C PRO A 118 18.19 9.92 -11.53
N GLN A 119 18.42 8.63 -11.79
CA GLN A 119 18.83 8.14 -13.11
C GLN A 119 17.73 8.35 -14.17
N ARG A 120 16.46 8.14 -13.80
CA ARG A 120 15.36 8.36 -14.73
C ARG A 120 15.08 9.84 -14.98
N LEU A 121 15.36 10.69 -14.00
CA LEU A 121 15.32 12.13 -14.21
C LEU A 121 16.33 12.54 -15.28
N GLU A 122 17.57 12.07 -15.18
CA GLU A 122 18.63 12.33 -16.17
C GLU A 122 18.27 11.82 -17.58
N ILE A 123 17.74 10.60 -17.67
CA ILE A 123 17.23 10.06 -18.95
C ILE A 123 16.06 10.90 -19.47
N ALA A 124 15.14 11.33 -18.59
CA ALA A 124 14.00 12.12 -18.99
C ALA A 124 14.40 13.51 -19.49
N GLU A 125 15.45 14.11 -18.92
CA GLU A 125 16.04 15.38 -19.38
C GLU A 125 16.69 15.21 -20.74
N THR A 126 17.48 14.17 -20.97
CA THR A 126 18.18 13.96 -22.25
C THR A 126 17.30 13.52 -23.43
N ALA A 127 16.00 13.31 -23.21
CA ALA A 127 15.06 12.89 -24.25
C ALA A 127 14.80 13.98 -25.30
N GLU A 128 15.06 13.65 -26.58
CA GLU A 128 15.01 14.59 -27.71
C GLU A 128 13.62 15.20 -27.99
N GLN A 129 12.53 14.55 -27.56
CA GLN A 129 11.15 14.94 -27.90
C GLN A 129 10.41 15.69 -26.77
N ASN A 130 11.13 16.33 -25.85
CA ASN A 130 10.51 17.08 -24.77
C ASN A 130 9.95 18.42 -25.24
N THR A 131 8.66 18.65 -24.99
CA THR A 131 8.04 19.98 -25.19
C THR A 131 8.56 20.98 -24.15
N LYS A 132 8.44 22.29 -24.44
CA LYS A 132 8.84 23.37 -23.51
C LYS A 132 8.18 23.25 -22.12
N SER A 133 6.92 22.79 -22.08
CA SER A 133 6.20 22.55 -20.82
C SER A 133 6.81 21.40 -20.01
N VAL A 134 7.19 20.30 -20.67
CA VAL A 134 7.86 19.17 -20.04
C VAL A 134 9.23 19.57 -19.50
N TRP A 135 10.03 20.31 -20.28
CA TRP A 135 11.32 20.82 -19.84
C TRP A 135 11.23 21.65 -18.56
N LYS A 136 10.23 22.54 -18.47
CA LYS A 136 9.99 23.34 -17.26
C LYS A 136 9.71 22.45 -16.04
N LYS A 137 8.90 21.40 -16.20
CA LYS A 137 8.60 20.44 -15.12
C LYS A 137 9.83 19.65 -14.69
N LEU A 138 10.62 19.16 -15.64
CA LEU A 138 11.86 18.43 -15.35
C LEU A 138 12.87 19.30 -14.59
N ALA A 139 13.05 20.54 -15.02
CA ALA A 139 13.92 21.49 -14.32
C ALA A 139 13.47 21.75 -12.86
N LEU A 140 12.16 21.88 -12.62
CA LEU A 140 11.60 22.02 -11.27
C LEU A 140 11.85 20.77 -10.42
N ILE A 141 11.70 19.57 -11.00
CA ILE A 141 11.98 18.30 -10.31
C ILE A 141 13.47 18.17 -9.98
N ASN A 142 14.35 18.59 -10.89
CA ASN A 142 15.79 18.56 -10.68
C ASN A 142 16.22 19.54 -9.58
N GLU A 143 15.66 20.74 -9.53
CA GLU A 143 15.90 21.67 -8.43
C GLU A 143 15.37 21.13 -7.08
N TRP A 144 14.22 20.44 -7.11
CA TRP A 144 13.63 19.82 -5.92
C TRP A 144 14.40 18.60 -5.43
N LYS A 145 15.03 17.83 -6.32
CA LYS A 145 15.84 16.63 -5.99
C LYS A 145 16.88 16.91 -4.90
N ASP A 146 17.50 18.08 -4.90
CA ASP A 146 18.52 18.44 -3.90
C ASP A 146 17.92 18.99 -2.60
N LYS A 147 16.63 19.34 -2.59
CA LYS A 147 15.90 19.90 -1.44
C LYS A 147 15.09 18.85 -0.68
N THR A 148 14.66 17.78 -1.36
CA THR A 148 13.83 16.72 -0.77
C THR A 148 14.63 15.89 0.25
N LYS A 149 13.96 15.52 1.35
CA LYS A 149 14.57 14.70 2.40
C LYS A 149 14.45 13.21 2.11
N THR A 150 13.35 12.81 1.49
CA THR A 150 13.01 11.39 1.27
C THR A 150 12.87 11.00 -0.19
N GLY A 151 12.82 11.98 -1.11
CA GLY A 151 12.50 11.76 -2.52
C GLY A 151 11.05 11.36 -2.77
N ASP A 152 10.18 11.43 -1.76
CA ASP A 152 8.77 11.11 -1.86
C ASP A 152 8.03 12.19 -2.66
N LYS A 153 7.22 11.76 -3.62
CA LYS A 153 6.34 12.60 -4.42
C LYS A 153 5.51 13.58 -3.58
N ALA A 154 5.08 13.18 -2.39
CA ALA A 154 4.29 14.03 -1.50
C ALA A 154 5.04 15.29 -1.04
N GLU A 155 6.39 15.30 -1.05
CA GLU A 155 7.18 16.50 -0.75
C GLU A 155 7.29 17.46 -1.96
N LEU A 156 6.83 17.07 -3.16
CA LEU A 156 6.88 17.89 -4.37
C LEU A 156 5.57 18.68 -4.53
N THR A 157 5.59 19.94 -4.11
CA THR A 157 4.39 20.82 -4.13
C THR A 157 4.26 21.66 -5.41
N THR A 158 5.31 21.73 -6.23
CA THR A 158 5.35 22.60 -7.42
C THR A 158 4.69 21.98 -8.66
N ILE A 159 4.40 20.69 -8.62
CA ILE A 159 3.80 19.92 -9.72
C ILE A 159 2.58 19.19 -9.16
N ASP A 160 1.52 19.09 -9.97
CA ASP A 160 0.32 18.35 -9.61
C ASP A 160 0.63 16.87 -9.29
N GLU A 161 -0.02 16.33 -8.26
CA GLU A 161 0.22 14.94 -7.85
C GLU A 161 -0.18 13.94 -8.94
N ASN A 162 -1.09 14.27 -9.86
CA ASN A 162 -1.49 13.38 -10.94
C ASN A 162 -0.77 13.69 -12.27
N ASP A 163 0.25 14.56 -12.24
CA ASP A 163 0.99 14.92 -13.45
C ASP A 163 1.70 13.69 -14.06
N PRO A 164 1.48 13.39 -15.36
CA PRO A 164 2.08 12.23 -16.02
C PRO A 164 3.60 12.30 -16.09
N ILE A 165 4.22 13.47 -15.86
CA ILE A 165 5.68 13.59 -15.77
C ILE A 165 6.27 12.69 -14.70
N TRP A 166 5.53 12.45 -13.60
CA TRP A 166 6.03 11.64 -12.49
C TRP A 166 6.33 10.20 -12.92
N ALA A 167 5.48 9.62 -13.77
CA ALA A 167 5.68 8.26 -14.29
C ALA A 167 6.96 8.13 -15.13
N ARG A 168 7.50 9.25 -15.65
CA ARG A 168 8.77 9.28 -16.38
C ARG A 168 9.98 9.31 -15.45
N VAL A 169 9.86 9.87 -14.25
CA VAL A 169 11.00 10.11 -13.34
C VAL A 169 11.00 9.24 -12.08
N SER A 170 9.93 8.49 -11.79
CA SER A 170 9.82 7.68 -10.57
C SER A 170 10.49 6.31 -10.65
N ALA A 171 10.81 5.70 -9.51
CA ALA A 171 11.52 4.42 -9.42
C ALA A 171 10.66 3.18 -9.74
N ARG A 172 10.06 3.13 -10.93
CA ARG A 172 9.21 2.03 -11.40
C ARG A 172 10.01 0.72 -11.53
N LEU A 173 9.38 -0.40 -11.15
CA LEU A 173 10.01 -1.73 -11.06
C LEU A 173 10.62 -2.19 -12.39
N GLU A 174 9.88 -2.05 -13.49
CA GLU A 174 10.27 -2.43 -14.86
C GLU A 174 11.62 -1.86 -15.32
N PHE A 175 12.04 -0.75 -14.71
CA PHE A 175 13.24 0.00 -15.11
C PHE A 175 14.31 0.04 -14.04
N CYS A 176 14.07 -0.56 -12.87
CA CYS A 176 15.02 -0.54 -11.79
C CYS A 176 15.96 -1.73 -11.87
N GLN A 177 17.25 -1.47 -12.10
CA GLN A 177 18.28 -2.50 -12.05
C GLN A 177 18.62 -2.80 -10.59
N ALA A 178 18.15 -3.96 -10.09
CA ALA A 178 18.33 -4.39 -8.70
C ALA A 178 19.80 -4.41 -8.25
N ASN A 179 20.73 -4.67 -9.18
CA ASN A 179 22.17 -4.76 -8.88
C ASN A 179 22.91 -3.42 -8.93
N GLY A 180 22.31 -2.36 -9.50
CA GLY A 180 22.96 -1.06 -9.68
C GLY A 180 22.51 0.03 -8.70
N CYS A 181 21.35 -0.15 -8.05
CA CYS A 181 20.76 0.83 -7.15
C CYS A 181 20.83 0.38 -5.69
N ASN A 182 21.84 0.86 -4.96
CA ASN A 182 21.98 0.68 -3.51
C ASN A 182 21.78 2.02 -2.76
N ALA A 183 21.93 2.03 -1.43
CA ALA A 183 21.77 3.26 -0.65
C ALA A 183 22.86 4.31 -0.94
N GLU A 184 23.99 3.90 -1.48
CA GLU A 184 25.15 4.75 -1.79
C GLU A 184 25.04 5.39 -3.19
N SER A 185 24.23 4.82 -4.09
CA SER A 185 24.05 5.31 -5.47
C SER A 185 23.25 6.61 -5.59
N GLY A 186 22.94 7.28 -4.47
CA GLY A 186 22.12 8.48 -4.44
C GLY A 186 20.62 8.23 -4.61
N CYS A 187 20.19 6.97 -4.82
CA CYS A 187 18.78 6.62 -4.96
C CYS A 187 18.02 6.74 -3.64
N PHE A 188 16.84 7.35 -3.68
CA PHE A 188 16.01 7.58 -2.50
C PHE A 188 15.36 6.30 -1.96
N TYR A 189 14.86 5.44 -2.84
CA TYR A 189 14.12 4.25 -2.43
C TYR A 189 14.95 3.25 -1.59
N PRO A 190 16.17 2.84 -1.99
CA PRO A 190 17.01 1.97 -1.16
C PRO A 190 17.34 2.57 0.21
N LYS A 191 17.61 3.88 0.28
CA LYS A 191 17.82 4.59 1.55
C LYS A 191 16.59 4.52 2.45
N MET A 192 15.39 4.68 1.88
CA MET A 192 14.14 4.57 2.63
C MET A 192 13.86 3.14 3.08
N LYS A 193 14.15 2.14 2.25
CA LYS A 193 14.07 0.72 2.63
C LYS A 193 15.01 0.38 3.78
N GLN A 194 16.25 0.86 3.77
CA GLN A 194 17.18 0.70 4.88
C GLN A 194 16.66 1.34 6.17
N LYS A 195 16.19 2.60 6.11
CA LYS A 195 15.57 3.28 7.26
C LYS A 195 14.35 2.52 7.79
N ALA A 196 13.55 1.90 6.92
CA ALA A 196 12.40 1.11 7.30
C ALA A 196 12.80 -0.15 8.09
N SER A 197 13.91 -0.80 7.75
CA SER A 197 14.40 -1.99 8.48
C SER A 197 14.83 -1.71 9.92
N GLU A 198 15.26 -0.47 10.19
CA GLU A 198 15.64 0.03 11.52
C GLU A 198 14.45 0.55 12.34
N ALA A 199 13.26 0.64 11.75
CA ALA A 199 12.10 1.19 12.43
C ALA A 199 11.57 0.21 13.48
N GLN A 200 11.14 0.74 14.63
CA GLN A 200 10.32 -0.01 15.57
C GLN A 200 8.88 -0.07 15.06
N ILE A 201 8.36 1.07 14.57
CA ILE A 201 7.03 1.16 13.98
C ILE A 201 7.18 1.51 12.50
N LEU A 202 6.77 0.60 11.63
CA LEU A 202 6.76 0.80 10.19
C LEU A 202 5.32 0.97 9.71
N VAL A 203 5.00 2.14 9.18
CA VAL A 203 3.71 2.42 8.55
C VAL A 203 3.81 2.15 7.06
N VAL A 204 2.85 1.41 6.51
CA VAL A 204 2.73 1.08 5.08
C VAL A 204 1.27 1.18 4.64
N ASN A 205 1.03 1.16 3.33
CA ASN A 205 -0.32 0.98 2.81
C ASN A 205 -0.68 -0.50 2.61
N HIS A 206 -1.97 -0.81 2.53
CA HIS A 206 -2.43 -2.18 2.24
C HIS A 206 -1.90 -2.72 0.91
N HIS A 207 -1.73 -1.87 -0.10
CA HIS A 207 -1.25 -2.29 -1.42
C HIS A 207 0.20 -2.78 -1.37
N LEU A 208 1.09 -2.06 -0.68
CA LEU A 208 2.49 -2.44 -0.51
C LEU A 208 2.61 -3.72 0.31
N PHE A 209 1.80 -3.85 1.37
CA PHE A 209 1.76 -5.08 2.16
C PHE A 209 1.32 -6.29 1.32
N SER A 210 0.23 -6.16 0.57
CA SER A 210 -0.26 -7.24 -0.30
C SER A 210 0.71 -7.57 -1.45
N ALA A 211 1.39 -6.55 -2.01
CA ALA A 211 2.44 -6.74 -3.01
C ALA A 211 3.61 -7.55 -2.44
N ASP A 212 4.10 -7.18 -1.25
CA ASP A 212 5.16 -7.91 -0.56
C ASP A 212 4.78 -9.37 -0.29
N LEU A 213 3.57 -9.62 0.20
CA LEU A 213 3.04 -10.97 0.45
C LEU A 213 3.03 -11.84 -0.83
N SER A 214 2.69 -11.25 -1.98
CA SER A 214 2.70 -11.96 -3.27
C SER A 214 4.09 -12.25 -3.83
N MET A 215 5.11 -11.49 -3.40
CA MET A 215 6.49 -11.63 -3.84
C MET A 215 7.25 -12.66 -3.00
N SER A 216 7.01 -12.65 -1.68
CA SER A 216 7.62 -13.61 -0.74
C SER A 216 7.22 -15.04 -1.06
N ASP A 217 5.95 -15.29 -1.42
CA ASP A 217 5.47 -16.60 -1.89
C ASP A 217 6.18 -17.10 -3.16
N LYS A 218 6.70 -16.18 -3.98
CA LYS A 218 7.42 -16.47 -5.23
C LYS A 218 8.94 -16.50 -5.08
N GLY A 219 9.47 -16.34 -3.85
CA GLY A 219 10.91 -16.34 -3.58
C GLY A 219 11.68 -15.13 -4.13
N PHE A 220 10.99 -14.07 -4.54
CA PHE A 220 11.62 -12.81 -4.93
C PHE A 220 11.70 -11.92 -3.68
N GLY A 221 12.91 -11.51 -3.31
CA GLY A 221 13.25 -11.00 -1.98
C GLY A 221 12.28 -9.97 -1.35
N GLU A 222 12.19 -10.05 -0.03
CA GLU A 222 11.26 -9.28 0.80
C GLU A 222 11.46 -7.76 0.66
N VAL A 223 10.36 -7.04 0.47
CA VAL A 223 10.30 -5.58 0.44
C VAL A 223 10.15 -5.04 1.86
N LEU A 224 9.30 -5.67 2.67
CA LEU A 224 9.08 -5.30 4.06
C LEU A 224 9.98 -6.10 5.01
N PRO A 225 10.46 -5.49 6.11
CA PRO A 225 11.16 -6.24 7.15
C PRO A 225 10.19 -7.13 7.94
N GLU A 226 10.70 -8.18 8.57
CA GLU A 226 9.94 -8.94 9.56
C GLU A 226 9.53 -8.08 10.76
N ALA A 227 8.32 -8.35 11.28
CA ALA A 227 7.77 -7.69 12.46
C ALA A 227 7.13 -8.71 13.41
N ASP A 228 7.10 -8.38 14.69
CA ASP A 228 6.46 -9.23 15.70
C ASP A 228 4.94 -9.02 15.77
N ILE A 229 4.48 -7.84 15.34
CA ILE A 229 3.07 -7.42 15.40
C ILE A 229 2.68 -6.80 14.05
N TYR A 230 1.58 -7.25 13.50
CA TYR A 230 0.95 -6.67 12.31
C TYR A 230 -0.41 -6.09 12.69
N ILE A 231 -0.62 -4.82 12.39
CA ILE A 231 -1.86 -4.10 12.64
C ILE A 231 -2.43 -3.66 11.29
N PHE A 232 -3.68 -4.04 11.01
CA PHE A 232 -4.41 -3.62 9.82
C PHE A 232 -5.49 -2.64 10.23
N ASP A 233 -5.26 -1.35 9.98
CA ASP A 233 -6.26 -0.30 10.19
C ASP A 233 -7.14 -0.18 8.95
N GLU A 234 -8.44 0.05 9.12
CA GLU A 234 -9.44 -0.04 8.03
C GLU A 234 -9.39 -1.38 7.27
N ALA A 235 -9.17 -2.48 8.01
CA ALA A 235 -9.00 -3.84 7.49
C ALA A 235 -10.14 -4.35 6.58
N HIS A 236 -11.30 -3.69 6.57
CA HIS A 236 -12.40 -3.99 5.66
C HIS A 236 -11.99 -3.86 4.18
N GLN A 237 -10.99 -3.04 3.85
CA GLN A 237 -10.48 -2.90 2.48
C GLN A 237 -9.45 -3.97 2.09
N LEU A 238 -8.86 -4.65 3.09
CA LEU A 238 -7.75 -5.57 2.87
C LEU A 238 -8.10 -6.75 1.95
N PRO A 239 -9.28 -7.42 2.07
CA PRO A 239 -9.61 -8.55 1.20
C PRO A 239 -9.65 -8.19 -0.28
N ASP A 240 -10.27 -7.06 -0.62
CA ASP A 240 -10.38 -6.59 -2.01
C ASP A 240 -9.02 -6.25 -2.60
N ILE A 241 -8.14 -5.62 -1.81
CA ILE A 241 -6.78 -5.27 -2.21
C ILE A 241 -5.93 -6.55 -2.35
N ALA A 242 -5.97 -7.44 -1.37
CA ALA A 242 -5.24 -8.71 -1.41
C ALA A 242 -5.64 -9.55 -2.63
N ALA A 243 -6.93 -9.59 -2.98
CA ALA A 243 -7.41 -10.30 -4.17
C ALA A 243 -6.82 -9.76 -5.49
N GLN A 244 -6.39 -8.50 -5.55
CA GLN A 244 -5.73 -7.94 -6.74
C GLN A 244 -4.28 -8.42 -6.91
N PHE A 245 -3.59 -8.72 -5.80
CA PHE A 245 -2.18 -9.13 -5.80
C PHE A 245 -1.99 -10.65 -5.76
N LEU A 246 -2.84 -11.34 -5.00
CA LEU A 246 -2.82 -12.80 -4.85
C LEU A 246 -3.70 -13.50 -5.90
N GLY A 247 -4.61 -12.76 -6.51
CA GLY A 247 -5.48 -13.26 -7.57
C GLY A 247 -4.89 -13.07 -8.96
N PHE A 248 -5.47 -13.78 -9.92
CA PHE A 248 -5.28 -13.55 -11.35
C PHE A 248 -6.50 -12.83 -11.89
N SER A 249 -6.28 -11.83 -12.75
CA SER A 249 -7.35 -11.14 -13.46
C SER A 249 -7.19 -11.33 -14.97
N VAL A 250 -8.33 -11.51 -15.62
CA VAL A 250 -8.45 -11.48 -17.09
C VAL A 250 -9.34 -10.31 -17.44
N SER A 251 -8.81 -9.37 -18.19
CA SER A 251 -9.62 -8.30 -18.78
C SER A 251 -10.03 -8.69 -20.20
N ARG A 252 -11.13 -8.08 -20.67
CA ARG A 252 -11.52 -8.16 -22.07
C ARG A 252 -10.40 -7.70 -22.99
N SER A 253 -9.70 -6.61 -22.63
CA SER A 253 -8.64 -6.07 -23.48
C SER A 253 -7.50 -7.07 -23.69
N GLN A 254 -7.16 -7.86 -22.67
CA GLN A 254 -6.17 -8.94 -22.79
C GLN A 254 -6.64 -10.06 -23.74
N LEU A 255 -7.93 -10.40 -23.71
CA LEU A 255 -8.49 -11.39 -24.64
C LEU A 255 -8.54 -10.86 -26.08
N ASP A 256 -8.91 -9.58 -26.26
CA ASP A 256 -8.90 -8.91 -27.56
C ASP A 256 -7.46 -8.76 -28.11
N GLU A 257 -6.48 -8.51 -27.24
CA GLU A 257 -5.05 -8.44 -27.57
C GLU A 257 -4.53 -9.83 -27.99
N LEU A 258 -4.83 -10.88 -27.22
CA LEU A 258 -4.48 -12.26 -27.59
C LEU A 258 -5.01 -12.64 -28.98
N ALA A 259 -6.24 -12.25 -29.32
CA ALA A 259 -6.80 -12.50 -30.65
C ALA A 259 -6.00 -11.78 -31.77
N ARG A 260 -5.54 -10.55 -31.51
CA ARG A 260 -4.70 -9.78 -32.45
C ARG A 260 -3.32 -10.41 -32.60
N ASP A 261 -2.71 -10.83 -31.50
CA ASP A 261 -1.38 -11.45 -31.50
C ASP A 261 -1.40 -12.77 -32.27
N ILE A 262 -2.44 -13.60 -32.09
CA ILE A 262 -2.60 -14.84 -32.87
C ILE A 262 -2.74 -14.53 -34.37
N ARG A 263 -3.51 -13.50 -34.75
CA ARG A 263 -3.63 -13.09 -36.16
C ARG A 263 -2.31 -12.60 -36.73
N GLN A 264 -1.53 -11.89 -35.95
CA GLN A 264 -0.23 -11.38 -36.38
C GLN A 264 0.76 -12.53 -36.57
N ALA A 265 0.90 -13.40 -35.57
CA ALA A 265 1.75 -14.59 -35.64
C ALA A 265 1.33 -15.52 -36.80
N GLN A 266 0.03 -15.73 -37.02
CA GLN A 266 -0.46 -16.52 -38.16
C GLN A 266 -0.03 -15.92 -39.50
N LYS A 267 -0.07 -14.59 -39.67
CA LYS A 267 0.38 -13.94 -40.91
C LYS A 267 1.88 -14.01 -41.12
N GLU A 268 2.67 -14.06 -40.05
CA GLU A 268 4.13 -14.10 -40.12
C GLU A 268 4.64 -15.54 -40.32
N ASP A 269 4.11 -16.49 -39.56
CA ASP A 269 4.67 -17.84 -39.45
C ASP A 269 3.91 -18.91 -40.25
N SER A 270 2.61 -18.72 -40.52
CA SER A 270 1.80 -19.68 -41.31
C SER A 270 0.63 -19.01 -42.03
N PRO A 271 0.90 -18.18 -43.07
CA PRO A 271 -0.11 -17.43 -43.81
C PRO A 271 -1.22 -18.32 -44.42
N GLU A 272 -0.87 -19.55 -44.78
CA GLU A 272 -1.76 -20.56 -45.37
C GLU A 272 -2.74 -21.19 -44.38
N SER A 273 -2.54 -21.02 -43.07
CA SER A 273 -3.42 -21.63 -42.06
C SER A 273 -4.74 -20.86 -41.90
N VAL A 274 -5.71 -21.22 -42.74
CA VAL A 274 -7.09 -20.68 -42.68
C VAL A 274 -7.79 -21.07 -41.38
N GLU A 275 -7.53 -22.29 -40.88
CA GLU A 275 -8.17 -22.84 -39.68
C GLU A 275 -7.90 -22.00 -38.43
N ILE A 276 -6.66 -21.52 -38.25
CA ILE A 276 -6.30 -20.64 -37.13
C ILE A 276 -7.11 -19.34 -37.18
N ASN A 277 -7.22 -18.73 -38.35
CA ASN A 277 -7.97 -17.47 -38.52
C ASN A 277 -9.46 -17.65 -38.18
N ASP A 278 -10.05 -18.78 -38.59
CA ASP A 278 -11.45 -19.09 -38.28
C ASP A 278 -11.67 -19.36 -36.79
N GLN A 279 -10.73 -20.02 -36.10
CA GLN A 279 -10.77 -20.17 -34.65
C GLN A 279 -10.66 -18.82 -33.93
N VAL A 280 -9.81 -17.90 -34.40
CA VAL A 280 -9.71 -16.55 -33.82
C VAL A 280 -11.03 -15.78 -33.99
N LYS A 281 -11.66 -15.81 -35.17
CA LYS A 281 -12.98 -15.18 -35.38
C LYS A 281 -14.03 -15.76 -34.43
N LEU A 282 -14.01 -17.08 -34.25
CA LEU A 282 -14.92 -17.76 -33.33
C LEU A 282 -14.67 -17.31 -31.89
N PHE A 283 -13.40 -17.20 -31.48
CA PHE A 283 -13.01 -16.70 -30.16
C PHE A 283 -13.48 -15.26 -29.92
N GLU A 284 -13.24 -14.34 -30.87
CA GLU A 284 -13.73 -12.96 -30.82
C GLU A 284 -15.27 -12.90 -30.67
N THR A 285 -15.98 -13.78 -31.40
CA THR A 285 -17.44 -13.89 -31.30
C THR A 285 -17.88 -14.35 -29.90
N HIS A 286 -17.16 -15.29 -29.28
CA HIS A 286 -17.45 -15.74 -27.92
C HIS A 286 -17.15 -14.67 -26.87
N ILE A 287 -16.07 -13.91 -27.03
CA ILE A 287 -15.77 -12.75 -26.17
C ILE A 287 -16.93 -11.75 -26.22
N GLN A 288 -17.47 -11.45 -27.41
CA GLN A 288 -18.63 -10.56 -27.55
C GLN A 288 -19.87 -11.13 -26.87
N LYS A 289 -20.21 -12.40 -27.11
CA LYS A 289 -21.35 -13.06 -26.46
C LYS A 289 -21.24 -13.07 -24.95
N PHE A 290 -20.05 -13.36 -24.42
CA PHE A 290 -19.78 -13.34 -22.99
C PHE A 290 -19.97 -11.94 -22.40
N ASN A 291 -19.45 -10.89 -23.06
CA ASN A 291 -19.67 -9.52 -22.64
C ASN A 291 -21.14 -9.08 -22.69
N ILE A 292 -21.91 -9.54 -23.68
CA ILE A 292 -23.36 -9.28 -23.75
C ILE A 292 -24.10 -9.97 -22.61
N LEU A 293 -23.75 -11.23 -22.32
CA LEU A 293 -24.35 -12.01 -21.24
C LEU A 293 -24.03 -11.41 -19.86
N LEU A 294 -22.83 -10.86 -19.69
CA LEU A 294 -22.49 -10.08 -18.51
C LEU A 294 -23.29 -8.77 -18.51
N GLY A 295 -23.26 -7.95 -19.57
CA GLY A 295 -23.95 -6.67 -19.61
C GLY A 295 -23.12 -5.53 -19.01
N LYS A 296 -23.72 -4.34 -18.80
CA LYS A 296 -23.03 -3.18 -18.19
C LYS A 296 -23.10 -3.27 -16.68
N TRP A 297 -21.96 -3.49 -16.03
CA TRP A 297 -21.90 -3.65 -14.58
C TRP A 297 -21.29 -2.43 -13.93
N GLU A 298 -22.03 -1.84 -13.00
CA GLU A 298 -21.52 -0.75 -12.16
C GLU A 298 -20.83 -1.27 -10.89
N LYS A 299 -20.87 -2.59 -10.61
CA LYS A 299 -20.35 -3.20 -9.37
C LYS A 299 -19.65 -4.54 -9.58
N ARG A 300 -18.81 -4.93 -8.61
CA ARG A 300 -18.14 -6.24 -8.50
C ARG A 300 -19.09 -7.26 -7.86
N TRP A 301 -19.15 -8.48 -8.40
CA TRP A 301 -19.98 -9.57 -7.88
C TRP A 301 -19.18 -10.81 -7.55
N LEU A 302 -19.66 -11.58 -6.57
CA LEU A 302 -19.28 -12.97 -6.37
C LEU A 302 -20.05 -13.85 -7.37
N TRP A 303 -19.43 -14.94 -7.85
CA TRP A 303 -20.07 -15.88 -8.79
C TRP A 303 -21.41 -16.44 -8.26
N GLU A 304 -21.51 -16.65 -6.94
CA GLU A 304 -22.74 -17.10 -6.28
C GLU A 304 -23.88 -16.08 -6.32
N ALA A 305 -23.54 -14.79 -6.30
CA ALA A 305 -24.52 -13.72 -6.42
C ALA A 305 -24.95 -13.56 -7.90
N PHE A 306 -24.01 -13.73 -8.84
CA PHE A 306 -24.28 -13.72 -10.27
C PHE A 306 -25.20 -14.86 -10.73
N SER A 307 -25.05 -16.07 -10.20
CA SER A 307 -25.92 -17.19 -10.55
C SER A 307 -27.38 -16.96 -10.14
N LYS A 308 -27.60 -16.24 -9.03
CA LYS A 308 -28.94 -15.89 -8.54
C LYS A 308 -29.61 -14.80 -9.39
N GLU A 309 -28.86 -13.78 -9.83
CA GLU A 309 -29.41 -12.73 -10.70
C GLU A 309 -29.65 -13.19 -12.13
N THR A 310 -28.73 -13.98 -12.70
CA THR A 310 -28.91 -14.51 -14.07
C THR A 310 -30.07 -15.50 -14.17
N ALA A 311 -30.43 -16.17 -13.07
CA ALA A 311 -31.67 -16.95 -12.98
C ALA A 311 -32.92 -16.04 -13.03
N ALA A 312 -32.86 -14.84 -12.45
CA ALA A 312 -33.96 -13.86 -12.46
C ALA A 312 -34.11 -13.13 -13.81
N ILE A 313 -33.02 -12.92 -14.56
CA ILE A 313 -33.05 -12.33 -15.91
C ILE A 313 -33.58 -13.31 -16.97
N LYS A 314 -33.56 -14.62 -16.68
CA LYS A 314 -34.07 -15.68 -17.55
C LYS A 314 -35.52 -16.11 -17.26
N ALA A 315 -36.18 -15.52 -16.25
CA ALA A 315 -37.59 -15.71 -15.93
C ALA A 315 -38.44 -14.55 -16.46
#